data_AF-A0A3B0CAL0-F1
#
_entry.id   AF-A0A3B0CAL0-F1
#
_cell.length_a   1.000
_cell.length_b   1.000
_cell.length_c   1.000
_cell.angle_alpha   90.00
_cell.angle_beta   90.00
_cell.angle_gamma   90.00
#
_symmetry.space_group_name_H-M   'P 1'
#
loop_
_entity.id
_entity.type
_entity.pdbx_description
1 polymer ?
#
loop_
_entity_poly.entity_id
_entity_poly.type
_entity_poly.pdbx_seq_one_letter_code
_entity_poly.pdbx_strand_id
1 'polypeptide(L)'
;MREYIKNNPVKLFFILTFIISWSGILMVANQTGIPASTEQFDKLLPIAMIPYLLGPSIAGFIMIGLTQGKKGFNELFRKLSKWRLGSSIYLITIFTVPILSFVALFILYQFSEVYIPDIVTTNDKTALILS
;
A
#
# COMPACT_ATOMS: atom_id res chain seq x y z
N MET A 1 -4.45 -31.45 -5.88
CA MET A 1 -4.37 -29.97 -6.00
C MET A 1 -5.30 -29.23 -5.02
N ARG A 2 -6.62 -29.49 -5.01
CA ARG A 2 -7.55 -28.82 -4.08
C ARG A 2 -7.23 -29.00 -2.59
N GLU A 3 -6.83 -30.20 -2.16
CA GLU A 3 -6.44 -30.45 -0.75
C GLU A 3 -5.20 -29.66 -0.34
N TYR A 4 -4.18 -29.61 -1.19
CA TYR A 4 -2.95 -28.84 -0.92
C TYR A 4 -3.25 -27.36 -0.69
N ILE A 5 -4.16 -26.78 -1.50
CA ILE A 5 -4.59 -25.39 -1.36
C ILE A 5 -5.27 -25.13 -0.02
N LYS A 6 -6.15 -26.05 0.39
CA LYS A 6 -6.86 -25.96 1.67
C LYS A 6 -5.95 -26.14 2.88
N ASN A 7 -4.90 -26.94 2.76
CA ASN A 7 -3.95 -27.21 3.84
C ASN A 7 -2.85 -26.15 3.95
N ASN A 8 -2.64 -25.33 2.91
CA ASN A 8 -1.57 -24.31 2.87
C ASN A 8 -2.06 -22.91 2.42
N PRO A 9 -3.23 -22.41 2.89
CA PRO A 9 -3.84 -21.21 2.33
C PRO A 9 -3.00 -19.95 2.54
N VAL A 10 -2.35 -19.84 3.70
CA VAL A 10 -1.49 -18.68 4.04
C VAL A 10 -0.22 -18.66 3.19
N LYS A 11 0.46 -19.80 3.06
CA LYS A 11 1.68 -19.91 2.24
C LYS A 11 1.38 -19.57 0.78
N LEU A 12 0.31 -20.12 0.23
CA LEU A 12 -0.08 -19.85 -1.16
C LEU A 12 -0.54 -18.41 -1.37
N PHE A 13 -1.22 -17.81 -0.40
CA PHE A 13 -1.54 -16.39 -0.44
C PHE A 13 -0.27 -15.54 -0.59
N PHE A 14 0.73 -15.72 0.28
CA PHE A 14 1.97 -14.93 0.21
C PHE A 14 2.75 -15.17 -1.08
N ILE A 15 2.80 -16.41 -1.58
CA ILE A 15 3.45 -16.73 -2.86
C ILE A 15 2.74 -15.98 -4.00
N LEU A 16 1.41 -16.05 -4.06
CA LEU A 16 0.63 -15.35 -5.10
C LEU A 16 0.79 -13.83 -4.99
N THR A 17 0.71 -13.28 -3.78
CA THR A 17 0.93 -11.85 -3.53
C THR A 17 2.30 -11.42 -4.01
N PHE A 18 3.35 -12.17 -3.67
CA PHE A 18 4.71 -11.86 -4.11
C PHE A 18 4.81 -11.86 -5.64
N ILE A 19 4.34 -12.92 -6.30
CA ILE A 19 4.41 -13.03 -7.76
C ILE A 19 3.65 -11.88 -8.43
N ILE A 20 2.44 -11.57 -7.97
CA ILE A 20 1.63 -10.52 -8.57
C ILE A 20 2.25 -9.15 -8.29
N SER A 21 2.53 -8.82 -7.02
CA SER A 21 3.06 -7.50 -6.65
C SER A 21 4.39 -7.18 -7.30
N TRP A 22 5.27 -8.17 -7.47
CA TRP A 22 6.58 -7.94 -8.07
C TRP A 22 6.56 -7.99 -9.61
N SER A 23 5.53 -8.57 -10.22
CA SER A 23 5.47 -8.74 -11.69
C SER A 23 5.66 -7.43 -12.46
N GLY A 24 4.99 -6.35 -12.05
CA GLY A 24 5.08 -5.05 -12.72
C GLY A 24 6.47 -4.43 -12.62
N ILE A 25 7.05 -4.42 -11.41
CA ILE A 25 8.39 -3.88 -11.17
C ILE A 25 9.44 -4.70 -11.93
N LEU A 26 9.34 -6.03 -11.91
CA LEU A 26 10.28 -6.92 -12.61
C LEU A 26 10.16 -6.78 -14.13
N MET A 27 8.95 -6.60 -14.67
CA MET A 27 8.75 -6.31 -16.10
C MET A 27 9.42 -5.00 -16.51
N VAL A 28 9.22 -3.93 -15.73
CA VAL A 28 9.84 -2.63 -16.01
C VAL A 28 11.36 -2.73 -15.91
N ALA A 29 11.88 -3.30 -14.81
CA ALA A 29 13.31 -3.48 -14.62
C ALA A 29 13.98 -4.29 -15.75
N ASN A 30 13.28 -5.30 -16.28
CA ASN A 30 13.78 -6.07 -17.42
C ASN A 30 13.82 -5.25 -18.73
N GLN A 31 12.92 -4.28 -18.92
CA GLN A 31 12.87 -3.44 -20.12
C GLN A 31 13.82 -2.24 -20.07
N THR A 32 14.00 -1.65 -18.88
CA THR A 32 14.76 -0.40 -18.71
C THR A 32 16.13 -0.60 -18.09
N GLY A 33 16.43 -1.78 -17.55
CA GLY A 33 17.62 -2.02 -16.75
C GLY A 33 17.51 -1.42 -15.34
N ILE A 34 18.53 -1.69 -14.52
CA ILE A 34 18.66 -1.14 -13.17
C ILE A 34 20.03 -0.42 -13.07
N PRO A 35 20.08 0.91 -12.88
CA PRO A 35 18.95 1.82 -12.76
C PRO A 35 18.35 2.20 -14.13
N ALA A 36 17.02 2.35 -14.18
CA ALA A 36 16.32 2.94 -15.31
C ALA A 36 16.64 4.45 -15.41
N SER A 37 16.51 5.05 -16.60
CA SER A 37 16.53 6.51 -16.69
C SER A 37 15.28 7.11 -16.02
N THR A 38 15.39 8.32 -15.48
CA THR A 38 14.29 8.99 -14.76
C THR A 38 13.03 9.12 -15.63
N GLU A 39 13.20 9.49 -16.90
CA GLU A 39 12.08 9.62 -17.85
C GLU A 39 11.37 8.29 -18.15
N GLN A 40 12.12 7.19 -18.27
CA GLN A 40 11.55 5.86 -18.46
C GLN A 40 10.83 5.36 -17.22
N PHE A 41 11.40 5.64 -16.04
CA PHE A 41 10.82 5.27 -14.76
C PHE A 41 9.49 5.99 -14.55
N ASP A 42 9.43 7.31 -14.74
CA ASP A 42 8.20 8.11 -14.55
C ASP A 42 7.06 7.65 -15.46
N LYS A 43 7.39 7.26 -16.70
CA LYS A 43 6.39 6.77 -17.66
C LYS A 43 5.84 5.38 -17.31
N LEU A 44 6.69 4.49 -16.79
CA LEU A 44 6.34 3.09 -16.57
C LEU A 44 5.90 2.79 -15.13
N LEU A 45 6.25 3.65 -14.17
CA LEU A 45 5.91 3.50 -12.76
C LEU A 45 4.40 3.34 -12.53
N PRO A 46 3.50 4.15 -13.14
CA PRO A 46 2.06 3.97 -12.93
C PRO A 46 1.58 2.57 -13.31
N ILE A 47 2.12 1.99 -14.40
CA ILE A 47 1.78 0.66 -14.87
C ILE A 47 2.35 -0.41 -13.94
N ALA A 48 3.60 -0.26 -13.49
CA ALA A 48 4.23 -1.17 -12.53
C ALA A 48 3.54 -1.14 -11.15
N MET A 49 2.97 0.01 -10.76
CA MET A 49 2.30 0.19 -9.48
C MET A 49 0.94 -0.52 -9.41
N ILE A 50 0.25 -0.73 -10.52
CA ILE A 50 -1.05 -1.43 -10.52
C ILE A 50 -0.92 -2.84 -9.89
N PRO A 51 -0.09 -3.76 -10.41
CA PRO A 51 0.05 -5.07 -9.81
C PRO A 51 0.72 -4.99 -8.43
N TYR A 52 1.64 -4.05 -8.21
CA TYR A 52 2.29 -3.85 -6.91
C TYR A 52 1.27 -3.58 -5.79
N LEU A 53 0.38 -2.61 -6.01
CA LEU A 53 -0.64 -2.18 -5.05
C LEU A 53 -1.80 -3.17 -4.95
N LEU A 54 -2.23 -3.75 -6.08
CA LEU A 54 -3.39 -4.64 -6.10
C LEU A 54 -3.03 -6.11 -5.81
N GLY A 55 -1.75 -6.48 -5.82
CA GLY A 55 -1.30 -7.87 -5.67
C GLY A 55 -1.86 -8.60 -4.45
N PRO A 56 -1.83 -8.02 -3.23
CA PRO A 56 -2.45 -8.65 -2.07
C PRO A 56 -3.97 -8.82 -2.23
N SER A 57 -4.67 -7.84 -2.78
CA SER A 57 -6.13 -7.89 -3.01
C SER A 57 -6.50 -8.96 -4.03
N ILE A 58 -5.80 -9.02 -5.17
CA ILE A 58 -6.01 -10.03 -6.22
C ILE A 58 -5.73 -11.43 -5.66
N ALA A 59 -4.59 -11.62 -4.99
CA ALA A 59 -4.25 -12.89 -4.34
C ALA A 59 -5.31 -13.29 -3.29
N GLY A 60 -5.79 -12.34 -2.50
CA GLY A 60 -6.84 -12.55 -1.51
C GLY A 60 -8.14 -13.04 -2.14
N PHE A 61 -8.62 -12.38 -3.20
CA PHE A 61 -9.82 -12.82 -3.92
C PHE A 61 -9.68 -14.20 -4.56
N ILE A 62 -8.52 -14.48 -5.18
CA ILE A 62 -8.22 -15.81 -5.74
C ILE A 62 -8.29 -16.86 -4.62
N MET A 63 -7.62 -16.62 -3.49
CA MET A 63 -7.58 -17.56 -2.37
C MET A 63 -8.95 -17.75 -1.72
N ILE A 64 -9.77 -16.71 -1.58
CA ILE A 64 -11.16 -16.82 -1.12
C ILE A 64 -11.96 -17.72 -2.07
N GLY A 65 -11.85 -17.52 -3.38
CA GLY A 65 -12.54 -18.35 -4.38
C GLY A 65 -12.12 -19.81 -4.31
N LEU A 66 -10.82 -20.09 -4.16
CA LEU A 66 -10.28 -21.45 -4.13
C LEU A 66 -10.54 -22.20 -2.81
N THR A 67 -10.62 -21.50 -1.68
CA THR A 67 -10.75 -22.12 -0.34
C THR A 67 -12.18 -22.10 0.20
N GLN A 68 -12.91 -21.00 -0.01
CA GLN A 68 -14.21 -20.72 0.62
C GLN A 68 -15.35 -20.55 -0.40
N GLY A 69 -15.04 -20.30 -1.67
CA GLY A 69 -16.01 -20.09 -2.73
C GLY A 69 -16.96 -18.92 -2.45
N LYS A 70 -18.21 -19.00 -2.95
CA LYS A 70 -19.23 -17.93 -2.84
C LYS A 70 -19.50 -17.49 -1.38
N LYS A 71 -19.44 -18.43 -0.43
CA LYS A 71 -19.66 -18.12 1.00
C LYS A 71 -18.60 -17.16 1.55
N GLY A 72 -17.34 -17.34 1.15
CA GLY A 72 -16.24 -16.46 1.59
C GLY A 72 -16.37 -15.02 1.09
N PHE A 73 -16.78 -14.83 -0.17
CA PHE A 73 -17.05 -13.49 -0.70
C PHE A 73 -18.20 -12.81 0.04
N ASN A 74 -19.31 -13.51 0.26
CA ASN A 74 -20.45 -12.96 1.03
C ASN A 74 -20.01 -12.55 2.45
N GLU A 75 -19.15 -13.34 3.09
CA GLU A 75 -18.61 -13.00 4.40
C GLU A 75 -17.72 -11.76 4.36
N LEU A 76 -16.83 -11.64 3.36
CA LEU A 76 -15.98 -10.47 3.16
C LEU A 76 -16.83 -9.20 3.01
N PHE A 77 -17.80 -9.19 2.09
CA PHE A 77 -18.64 -8.02 1.87
C PHE A 77 -19.51 -7.68 3.08
N ARG A 78 -19.99 -8.68 3.82
CA ARG A 78 -20.69 -8.49 5.09
C ARG A 78 -19.80 -7.87 6.17
N LYS A 79 -18.50 -8.18 6.19
CA LYS A 79 -17.54 -7.57 7.11
C LYS A 79 -17.23 -6.13 6.70
N LEU A 80 -17.06 -5.87 5.40
CA LEU A 80 -16.81 -4.52 4.87
C LEU A 80 -17.98 -3.55 5.11
N SER A 81 -19.23 -4.05 5.12
CA SER A 81 -20.40 -3.21 5.42
C SER A 81 -20.57 -2.89 6.91
N LYS A 82 -19.79 -3.52 7.80
CA LYS A 82 -19.80 -3.20 9.24
C LYS A 82 -18.78 -2.11 9.55
N TRP A 83 -19.23 -0.86 9.49
CA TRP A 83 -18.38 0.33 9.65
C TRP A 83 -18.53 1.06 11.00
N ARG A 84 -19.32 0.51 11.93
CA ARG A 84 -19.57 1.14 13.23
C ARG A 84 -18.46 0.85 14.22
N LEU A 85 -17.33 1.53 14.04
CA LEU A 85 -16.28 1.66 15.04
C LEU A 85 -16.61 2.86 15.96
N GLY A 86 -16.22 2.81 17.22
CA GLY A 86 -16.41 3.93 18.16
C GLY A 86 -15.68 5.19 17.67
N SER A 87 -16.20 6.39 17.98
CA SER A 87 -15.61 7.68 17.57
C SER A 87 -14.13 7.81 17.95
N SER A 88 -13.71 7.23 19.08
CA SER A 88 -12.32 7.20 19.53
C SER A 88 -11.37 6.52 18.53
N ILE A 89 -11.82 5.47 17.82
CA ILE A 89 -10.98 4.75 16.85
C ILE A 89 -10.70 5.62 15.62
N TYR A 90 -11.67 6.42 15.19
CA TYR A 90 -11.46 7.38 14.10
C TYR A 90 -10.45 8.45 14.48
N LEU A 91 -10.56 9.03 15.69
CA LEU A 91 -9.60 10.01 16.18
C LEU A 91 -8.19 9.40 16.23
N ILE A 92 -8.03 8.23 16.86
CA ILE A 92 -6.74 7.54 16.92
C ILE A 92 -6.17 7.36 15.51
N THR A 93 -6.97 6.85 14.57
CA THR A 93 -6.50 6.58 13.20
C THR A 93 -6.08 7.85 12.46
N ILE A 94 -6.88 8.92 12.55
CA ILE A 94 -6.60 10.21 11.89
C ILE A 94 -5.35 10.86 12.49
N PHE A 95 -5.17 10.78 13.81
CA PHE A 95 -4.05 11.44 14.50
C PHE A 95 -2.77 10.61 14.54
N THR A 96 -2.83 9.29 14.31
CA THR A 96 -1.64 8.42 14.35
C THR A 96 -0.56 8.89 13.37
N VAL A 97 -0.92 9.12 12.09
CA VAL A 97 0.05 9.53 11.08
C VAL A 97 0.61 10.93 11.36
N PRO A 98 -0.21 11.99 11.58
CA PRO A 98 0.31 13.32 11.91
C PRO A 98 1.21 13.33 13.15
N ILE A 99 0.84 12.62 14.22
CA ILE A 99 1.63 12.56 15.46
C ILE A 99 2.97 11.87 15.18
N LEU A 100 2.98 10.72 14.51
CA LEU A 100 4.21 10.01 14.19
C LEU A 100 5.13 10.84 13.29
N SER A 101 4.57 11.48 12.26
CA SER A 101 5.32 12.39 11.40
C SER A 101 5.91 13.57 12.17
N PHE A 102 5.12 14.18 13.06
CA PHE A 102 5.60 15.29 13.89
C PHE A 102 6.73 14.85 14.83
N VAL A 103 6.56 13.72 15.52
CA VAL A 103 7.60 13.17 16.42
C VAL A 103 8.88 12.85 15.65
N ALA A 104 8.76 12.21 14.48
CA ALA A 104 9.91 11.90 13.63
C ALA A 104 10.66 13.16 13.19
N LEU A 105 9.93 14.16 12.66
CA LEU A 105 10.52 15.43 12.23
C LEU A 105 11.13 16.21 13.40
N PHE A 106 10.48 16.20 14.57
CA PHE A 106 11.01 16.85 15.76
C PHE A 106 12.33 16.24 16.23
N ILE A 107 12.42 14.91 16.23
CA ILE A 107 13.67 14.19 16.56
C ILE A 107 14.75 14.55 15.54
N LEU A 108 14.44 14.48 14.24
CA LEU A 108 15.40 14.76 13.17
C LEU A 108 15.85 16.23 13.16
N TYR A 109 14.96 17.16 13.53
CA TYR A 109 15.26 18.58 13.67
C TYR A 109 16.36 18.85 14.71
N GLN A 110 16.46 18.03 15.76
CA GLN A 110 17.56 18.16 16.73
C GLN A 110 18.95 17.95 16.12
N PHE A 111 19.02 17.28 14.96
CA PHE A 111 20.27 17.01 14.25
C PHE A 111 20.49 17.91 13.03
N SER A 112 19.42 18.41 12.41
CA SER A 112 19.51 19.26 11.21
C SER A 112 18.25 20.10 11.02
N GLU A 113 18.41 21.39 10.72
CA GLU A 113 17.31 22.31 10.45
C GLU A 113 16.57 22.01 9.13
N VAL A 114 17.11 21.14 8.28
CA VAL A 114 16.46 20.70 7.02
C VAL A 114 15.12 20.00 7.28
N TYR A 115 14.90 19.48 8.49
CA TYR A 115 13.67 18.77 8.85
C TYR A 115 12.55 19.68 9.39
N ILE A 116 12.69 21.00 9.29
CA ILE A 116 11.58 21.91 9.58
C ILE A 116 10.47 21.66 8.53
N PRO A 117 9.21 21.43 8.94
CA PRO A 117 8.12 21.19 8.00
C PRO A 117 7.92 22.36 7.02
N ASP A 118 7.70 22.06 5.75
CA ASP A 118 7.55 23.09 4.70
C ASP A 118 6.39 24.06 4.94
N ILE A 119 5.38 23.64 5.71
CA ILE A 119 4.26 24.51 6.12
C ILE A 119 4.70 25.68 7.02
N VAL A 120 5.87 25.57 7.64
CA VAL A 120 6.48 26.60 8.51
C VAL A 120 7.42 27.51 7.71
N THR A 121 8.18 26.95 6.75
CA THR A 121 9.19 27.69 5.97
C THR A 121 8.62 28.36 4.71
N THR A 122 7.52 27.84 4.16
CA THR A 122 6.95 28.31 2.90
C THR A 122 5.97 29.47 3.12
N ASN A 123 6.28 30.63 2.53
CA ASN A 123 5.41 31.81 2.58
C ASN A 123 4.13 31.62 1.75
N ASP A 124 4.23 30.94 0.59
CA ASP A 124 3.08 30.62 -0.26
C ASP A 124 2.45 29.28 0.15
N LYS A 125 1.54 29.37 1.11
CA LYS A 125 0.78 28.20 1.59
C LYS A 125 -0.22 27.68 0.57
N THR A 126 -0.59 28.47 -0.44
CA THR A 126 -1.54 28.06 -1.48
C THR A 126 -0.89 27.12 -2.48
N ALA A 127 0.36 27.40 -2.86
CA ALA A 127 1.17 26.50 -3.68
C ALA A 127 1.36 25.12 -3.02
N LEU A 128 1.55 25.10 -1.70
CA LEU A 128 1.79 23.87 -0.93
C LEU A 128 0.58 22.92 -0.84
N ILE A 129 -0.65 23.45 -1.00
CA ILE A 129 -1.89 22.66 -0.95
C ILE A 129 -2.26 22.17 -2.36
N LEU A 130 -1.81 22.86 -3.41
CA LEU A 130 -2.17 22.60 -4.81
C LEU A 130 -1.12 21.81 -5.60
N SER A 131 0.07 21.61 -5.04
CA SER A 131 1.16 20.77 -5.59
C SER A 131 0.95 19.29 -5.30
#